data_AF-A0A6B0WIL3-F1
#
_entry.id   AF-A0A6B0WIL3-F1
#
_cell.length_a   1.000
_cell.length_b   1.000
_cell.length_c   1.000
_cell.angle_alpha   90.00
_cell.angle_beta   90.00
_cell.angle_gamma   90.00
#
_symmetry.space_group_name_H-M   'P 1'
#
loop_
_entity.id
_entity.type
_entity.pdbx_description
1 polymer ?
#
loop_
_entity_poly.entity_id
_entity_poly.type
_entity_poly.pdbx_seq_one_letter_code
_entity_poly.pdbx_strand_id
1 'polypeptide(L)'
;MRFGLLALAVVALLAAGCGEADDDAGVITTSAVSAALADTVEVPVYQVTTSATTLLTMPAMGADADPQPTGVSPTVVATVAHDRQHFFISIALPPGAQIAGGDAIEFEMWSDSERLVMDTRDYQRLLDAAPGTELGPLEPGLFSVDLAAIGSSHPGLLGALVGVSLPSLRDLADNLPAALDTIEQISEDPPIFVGSTTAASLIRARGADLEVAMRSTVAGMALTSPADVDELTELFTEVFSTAAAEVVIELDDQGLVSVLSTREDMSGLFTAVLEAESLAAGATDQEMREAQQALEGAELILETRSVYETDVELEVPLLPAATEDRTDEWREFLIDAGFDS
;
A
#
# COMPACT_ATOMS: atom_id res chain seq x y z
N MET A 1 -7.51 -14.63 13.70
CA MET A 1 -6.92 -13.29 13.95
C MET A 1 -5.64 -12.99 13.15
N ARG A 2 -5.08 -13.91 12.34
CA ARG A 2 -3.93 -13.63 11.45
C ARG A 2 -4.30 -13.04 10.07
N PHE A 3 -5.58 -13.11 9.68
CA PHE A 3 -6.07 -12.60 8.39
C PHE A 3 -6.29 -11.09 8.34
N GLY A 4 -6.47 -10.42 9.48
CA GLY A 4 -6.64 -8.95 9.54
C GLY A 4 -5.35 -8.16 9.36
N LEU A 5 -4.19 -8.79 9.55
CA LEU A 5 -2.88 -8.17 9.31
C LEU A 5 -2.41 -8.34 7.87
N LEU A 6 -2.85 -9.42 7.20
CA LEU A 6 -2.71 -9.53 5.74
C LEU A 6 -3.50 -8.40 5.05
N ALA A 7 -4.64 -8.00 5.61
CA ALA A 7 -5.39 -6.82 5.19
C ALA A 7 -4.60 -5.51 5.39
N LEU A 8 -3.91 -5.35 6.51
CA LEU A 8 -3.07 -4.18 6.79
C LEU A 8 -1.83 -4.15 5.89
N ALA A 9 -1.23 -5.31 5.58
CA ALA A 9 -0.14 -5.45 4.62
C ALA A 9 -0.61 -5.21 3.17
N VAL A 10 -1.83 -5.64 2.82
CA VAL A 10 -2.47 -5.30 1.53
C VAL A 10 -2.80 -3.80 1.47
N VAL A 11 -3.20 -3.17 2.57
CA VAL A 11 -3.41 -1.71 2.65
C VAL A 11 -2.08 -0.97 2.57
N ALA A 12 -1.03 -1.48 3.21
CA ALA A 12 0.32 -0.95 3.07
C ALA A 12 0.82 -1.13 1.63
N LEU A 13 0.49 -2.22 0.94
CA LEU A 13 0.78 -2.44 -0.49
C LEU A 13 -0.02 -1.53 -1.43
N LEU A 14 -1.29 -1.25 -1.09
CA LEU A 14 -2.14 -0.30 -1.80
C LEU A 14 -1.72 1.16 -1.54
N ALA A 15 -1.14 1.43 -0.37
CA ALA A 15 -0.51 2.70 -0.02
C ALA A 15 0.94 2.80 -0.53
N ALA A 16 1.61 1.66 -0.73
CA ALA A 16 2.98 1.52 -1.23
C ALA A 16 3.08 1.55 -2.75
N GLY A 17 1.96 1.81 -3.44
CA GLY A 17 1.94 2.24 -4.83
C GLY A 17 2.33 3.70 -5.03
N CYS A 18 3.14 4.27 -4.14
CA CYS A 18 3.52 5.67 -4.19
C CYS A 18 5.04 5.73 -3.90
N GLY A 19 5.84 6.66 -4.47
CA GLY A 19 7.13 7.18 -3.92
C GLY A 19 8.50 7.17 -4.62
N GLU A 20 8.97 8.29 -5.17
CA GLU A 20 9.95 8.45 -6.26
C GLU A 20 10.99 7.36 -6.60
N ALA A 21 11.23 7.22 -7.91
CA ALA A 21 12.46 6.66 -8.47
C ALA A 21 13.48 7.78 -8.72
N ASP A 22 14.68 7.73 -8.12
CA ASP A 22 15.93 7.72 -8.90
C ASP A 22 17.17 7.30 -8.06
N ASP A 23 18.14 6.73 -8.78
CA ASP A 23 19.47 6.32 -8.34
C ASP A 23 20.33 7.51 -7.87
N ASP A 24 20.39 7.77 -6.57
CA ASP A 24 21.63 8.17 -5.89
C ASP A 24 21.41 8.27 -4.37
N ALA A 25 22.08 7.40 -3.61
CA ALA A 25 22.12 7.47 -2.17
C ALA A 25 22.72 8.80 -1.70
N GLY A 26 21.88 9.71 -1.20
CA GLY A 26 22.36 10.87 -0.45
C GLY A 26 21.42 12.07 -0.42
N VAL A 27 20.78 12.26 0.73
CA VAL A 27 20.10 13.49 1.19
C VAL A 27 18.70 13.72 0.62
N ILE A 28 17.69 13.13 1.25
CA ILE A 28 16.27 13.48 1.05
C ILE A 28 15.96 14.79 1.80
N THR A 29 16.16 15.95 1.17
CA THR A 29 15.73 17.22 1.78
C THR A 29 14.20 17.35 1.72
N THR A 30 13.62 18.13 2.63
CA THR A 30 12.19 18.55 2.67
C THR A 30 11.67 19.09 1.33
N SER A 31 12.58 19.43 0.41
CA SER A 31 12.30 19.77 -0.99
C SER A 31 11.80 18.60 -1.84
N ALA A 32 12.04 17.34 -1.49
CA ALA A 32 11.57 16.18 -2.26
C ALA A 32 10.06 15.96 -2.06
N VAL A 33 9.59 16.00 -0.80
CA VAL A 33 8.14 16.04 -0.50
C VAL A 33 7.50 17.26 -1.17
N SER A 34 8.15 18.43 -1.07
CA SER A 34 7.67 19.65 -1.75
C SER A 34 7.78 19.59 -3.27
N ALA A 35 8.68 18.81 -3.87
CA ALA A 35 8.86 18.68 -5.33
C ALA A 35 7.89 17.65 -5.91
N ALA A 36 7.70 16.51 -5.23
CA ALA A 36 6.66 15.54 -5.51
C ALA A 36 5.25 16.16 -5.41
N LEU A 37 5.09 17.13 -4.50
CA LEU A 37 3.91 17.99 -4.39
C LEU A 37 3.88 19.09 -5.49
N ALA A 38 5.00 19.74 -5.81
CA ALA A 38 5.06 20.91 -6.69
C ALA A 38 5.07 20.63 -8.21
N ASP A 39 5.51 19.46 -8.69
CA ASP A 39 5.60 19.17 -10.13
C ASP A 39 4.24 18.78 -10.78
N THR A 40 3.15 18.83 -10.02
CA THR A 40 1.78 18.60 -10.51
C THR A 40 1.24 19.80 -11.34
N VAL A 41 1.72 19.96 -12.57
CA VAL A 41 1.13 20.91 -13.52
C VAL A 41 0.28 20.19 -14.57
N GLU A 42 -1.01 19.98 -14.24
CA GLU A 42 -2.15 20.50 -15.03
C GLU A 42 -3.56 20.19 -14.45
N VAL A 43 -3.69 19.55 -13.28
CA VAL A 43 -4.97 19.47 -12.56
C VAL A 43 -4.81 20.06 -11.15
N PRO A 44 -5.59 21.07 -10.75
CA PRO A 44 -5.42 21.73 -9.45
C PRO A 44 -5.77 20.82 -8.25
N VAL A 45 -6.76 19.94 -8.43
CA VAL A 45 -7.21 18.94 -7.45
C VAL A 45 -7.78 17.74 -8.20
N TYR A 46 -7.47 16.52 -7.76
CA TYR A 46 -8.13 15.30 -8.23
C TYR A 46 -8.47 14.38 -7.06
N GLN A 47 -9.47 13.53 -7.27
CA GLN A 47 -9.82 12.45 -6.35
C GLN A 47 -9.50 11.11 -7.02
N VAL A 48 -8.91 10.18 -6.27
CA VAL A 48 -8.78 8.78 -6.67
C VAL A 48 -9.55 7.89 -5.71
N THR A 49 -10.35 7.00 -6.27
CA THR A 49 -10.98 5.91 -5.52
C THR A 49 -10.36 4.59 -5.96
N THR A 50 -9.66 3.93 -5.04
CA THR A 50 -9.03 2.64 -5.26
C THR A 50 -9.77 1.57 -4.49
N SER A 51 -10.28 0.56 -5.19
CA SER A 51 -10.82 -0.67 -4.61
C SER A 51 -9.86 -1.82 -4.88
N ALA A 52 -9.58 -2.63 -3.88
CA ALA A 52 -8.80 -3.84 -4.05
C ALA A 52 -9.57 -5.09 -3.64
N THR A 53 -9.27 -6.19 -4.31
CA THR A 53 -9.80 -7.51 -3.98
C THR A 53 -8.65 -8.51 -4.00
N THR A 54 -8.52 -9.27 -2.92
CA THR A 54 -7.65 -10.44 -2.90
C THR A 54 -8.48 -11.68 -3.18
N LEU A 55 -8.08 -12.43 -4.20
CA LEU A 55 -8.69 -13.70 -4.58
C LEU A 55 -7.74 -14.83 -4.14
N LEU A 56 -8.30 -15.80 -3.43
CA LEU A 56 -7.56 -16.97 -2.97
C LEU A 56 -8.21 -18.24 -3.52
N THR A 57 -7.40 -19.05 -4.19
CA THR A 57 -7.76 -20.40 -4.62
C THR A 57 -6.88 -21.39 -3.87
N MET A 58 -7.47 -22.37 -3.19
CA MET A 58 -6.73 -23.43 -2.48
C MET A 58 -7.41 -24.79 -2.71
N PRO A 59 -7.04 -25.50 -3.80
CA PRO A 59 -7.72 -26.73 -4.19
C PRO A 59 -7.74 -27.81 -3.11
N ALA A 60 -6.65 -27.95 -2.35
CA ALA A 60 -6.52 -28.94 -1.29
C ALA A 60 -7.45 -28.68 -0.08
N MET A 61 -7.91 -27.44 0.11
CA MET A 61 -8.79 -27.03 1.21
C MET A 61 -10.29 -27.09 0.84
N GLY A 62 -10.62 -27.62 -0.34
CA GLY A 62 -12.01 -27.70 -0.81
C GLY A 62 -12.60 -26.35 -1.24
N ALA A 63 -11.75 -25.33 -1.43
CA ALA A 63 -12.10 -24.19 -2.27
C ALA A 63 -12.04 -24.69 -3.71
N ASP A 64 -13.18 -25.12 -4.24
CA ASP A 64 -13.33 -25.51 -5.65
C ASP A 64 -12.81 -24.38 -6.56
N ALA A 65 -12.51 -24.72 -7.82
CA ALA A 65 -11.80 -23.93 -8.84
C ALA A 65 -12.35 -22.51 -9.19
N ASP A 66 -13.25 -21.96 -8.39
CA ASP A 66 -13.77 -20.60 -8.48
C ASP A 66 -13.13 -19.73 -7.36
N PRO A 67 -12.28 -18.75 -7.73
CA PRO A 67 -11.56 -17.93 -6.77
C PRO A 67 -12.51 -17.29 -5.75
N GLN A 68 -12.27 -17.50 -4.47
CA GLN A 68 -13.09 -16.87 -3.44
C GLN A 68 -12.45 -15.54 -3.04
N PRO A 69 -13.23 -14.44 -2.99
CA PRO A 69 -12.73 -13.23 -2.35
C PRO A 69 -12.40 -13.57 -0.90
N THR A 70 -11.24 -13.15 -0.42
CA THR A 70 -10.82 -13.33 0.98
C THR A 70 -11.77 -12.61 1.96
N GLY A 71 -12.62 -11.73 1.41
CA GLY A 71 -13.57 -10.92 2.15
C GLY A 71 -12.96 -9.67 2.78
N VAL A 72 -11.70 -9.40 2.46
CA VAL A 72 -11.01 -8.16 2.75
C VAL A 72 -10.93 -7.39 1.44
N SER A 73 -11.66 -6.28 1.37
CA SER A 73 -11.66 -5.39 0.21
C SER A 73 -11.48 -3.96 0.71
N PRO A 74 -10.22 -3.50 0.85
CA PRO A 74 -9.99 -2.12 1.23
C PRO A 74 -10.45 -1.20 0.10
N THR A 75 -11.06 -0.09 0.51
CA THR A 75 -11.35 1.06 -0.34
C THR A 75 -10.56 2.23 0.18
N VAL A 76 -9.79 2.86 -0.70
CA VAL A 76 -9.04 4.09 -0.43
C VAL A 76 -9.65 5.18 -1.27
N VAL A 77 -10.02 6.29 -0.64
CA VAL A 77 -10.39 7.52 -1.32
C VAL A 77 -9.32 8.55 -0.97
N ALA A 78 -8.58 9.02 -1.97
CA ALA A 78 -7.60 10.07 -1.77
C ALA A 78 -8.00 11.32 -2.55
N THR A 79 -7.99 12.47 -1.89
CA THR A 79 -8.13 13.79 -2.53
C THR A 79 -6.78 14.47 -2.51
N VAL A 80 -6.26 14.79 -3.69
CA VAL A 80 -4.89 15.28 -3.89
C VAL A 80 -4.94 16.67 -4.48
N ALA A 81 -4.24 17.60 -3.83
CA ALA A 81 -3.89 18.90 -4.39
C ALA A 81 -2.37 19.05 -4.41
N HIS A 82 -1.89 20.08 -5.08
CA HIS A 82 -0.48 20.40 -5.21
C HIS A 82 0.26 20.49 -3.85
N ASP A 83 -0.36 20.95 -2.77
CA ASP A 83 0.33 21.21 -1.48
C ASP A 83 -0.13 20.31 -0.33
N ARG A 84 -1.14 19.46 -0.57
CA ARG A 84 -1.79 18.69 0.49
C ARG A 84 -2.57 17.51 -0.06
N GLN A 85 -2.71 16.50 0.79
CA GLN A 85 -3.42 15.28 0.46
C GLN A 85 -4.30 14.87 1.64
N HIS A 86 -5.42 14.24 1.33
CA HIS A 86 -6.29 13.59 2.31
C HIS A 86 -6.61 12.18 1.83
N PHE A 87 -6.51 11.22 2.73
CA PHE A 87 -6.82 9.83 2.49
C PHE A 87 -7.88 9.39 3.50
N PHE A 88 -8.93 8.76 2.99
CA PHE A 88 -9.88 7.98 3.75
C PHE A 88 -9.71 6.52 3.36
N ILE A 89 -9.48 5.65 4.34
CA ILE A 89 -9.21 4.24 4.11
C ILE A 89 -10.21 3.42 4.90
N SER A 90 -10.97 2.57 4.21
CA SER A 90 -11.96 1.67 4.79
C SER A 90 -11.58 0.23 4.48
N ILE A 91 -11.38 -0.58 5.51
CA ILE A 91 -11.00 -1.98 5.41
C ILE A 91 -12.20 -2.84 5.81
N ALA A 92 -12.85 -3.46 4.81
CA ALA A 92 -13.91 -4.42 5.07
C ALA A 92 -13.37 -5.62 5.84
N LEU A 93 -14.14 -6.07 6.84
CA LEU A 93 -13.81 -7.23 7.66
C LEU A 93 -14.16 -8.53 6.94
N PRO A 94 -13.35 -9.59 7.11
CA PRO A 94 -13.61 -10.87 6.50
C PRO A 94 -14.95 -11.48 6.98
N PRO A 95 -15.67 -12.24 6.13
CA PRO A 95 -16.92 -12.90 6.48
C PRO A 95 -16.84 -13.68 7.79
N GLY A 96 -17.74 -13.35 8.72
CA GLY A 96 -17.81 -13.97 10.04
C GLY A 96 -16.95 -13.30 11.12
N ALA A 97 -16.07 -12.35 10.77
CA ALA A 97 -15.54 -11.41 11.74
C ALA A 97 -16.63 -10.41 12.12
N GLN A 98 -16.91 -10.30 13.42
CA GLN A 98 -17.80 -9.29 13.96
C GLN A 98 -17.01 -8.46 14.94
N ILE A 99 -16.85 -7.17 14.63
CA ILE A 99 -16.38 -6.18 15.58
C ILE A 99 -17.59 -5.31 15.95
N ALA A 100 -17.70 -4.91 17.21
CA ALA A 100 -18.81 -4.09 17.64
C ALA A 100 -18.88 -2.78 16.81
N GLY A 101 -20.07 -2.46 16.30
CA GLY A 101 -20.35 -1.16 15.66
C GLY A 101 -20.29 -1.11 14.12
N GLY A 102 -20.07 -2.22 13.40
CA GLY A 102 -19.96 -2.19 11.93
C GLY A 102 -19.10 -3.31 11.33
N ASP A 103 -18.97 -3.30 10.00
CA ASP A 103 -18.34 -4.31 9.15
C ASP A 103 -17.02 -3.84 8.49
N ALA A 104 -16.55 -2.64 8.84
CA ALA A 104 -15.28 -2.09 8.38
C ALA A 104 -14.51 -1.41 9.54
N ILE A 105 -13.20 -1.32 9.37
CA ILE A 105 -12.30 -0.46 10.15
C ILE A 105 -11.87 0.70 9.25
N GLU A 106 -12.05 1.92 9.74
CA GLU A 106 -11.79 3.14 9.00
C GLU A 106 -10.64 3.94 9.62
N PHE A 107 -9.84 4.60 8.81
CA PHE A 107 -8.92 5.63 9.29
C PHE A 107 -8.75 6.74 8.26
N GLU A 108 -8.40 7.92 8.74
CA GLU A 108 -8.14 9.08 7.91
C GLU A 108 -6.72 9.59 8.10
N MET A 109 -6.17 10.14 7.04
CA MET A 109 -4.83 10.72 7.03
C MET A 109 -4.84 12.01 6.23
N TRP A 110 -4.21 13.05 6.75
CA TRP A 110 -3.97 14.31 6.05
C TRP A 110 -2.47 14.56 6.01
N SER A 111 -1.93 14.96 4.89
CA SER A 111 -0.53 15.34 4.77
C SER A 111 -0.39 16.67 4.05
N ASP A 112 0.58 17.47 4.51
CA ASP A 112 1.15 18.61 3.81
C ASP A 112 2.69 18.55 3.91
N SER A 113 3.38 19.60 3.45
CA SER A 113 4.85 19.63 3.50
C SER A 113 5.45 19.71 4.91
N GLU A 114 4.67 20.09 5.92
CA GLU A 114 5.12 20.32 7.29
C GLU A 114 4.70 19.20 8.24
N ARG A 115 3.52 18.62 8.05
CA ARG A 115 2.95 17.67 9.00
C ARG A 115 2.06 16.63 8.36
N LEU A 116 2.02 15.48 9.03
CA LEU A 116 1.07 14.40 8.84
C LEU A 116 0.08 14.43 10.00
N VAL A 117 -1.20 14.24 9.73
CA VAL A 117 -2.25 14.05 10.75
C VAL A 117 -2.93 12.74 10.47
N MET A 118 -3.13 11.91 11.49
CA MET A 118 -3.86 10.66 11.36
C MET A 118 -4.99 10.59 12.38
N ASP A 119 -6.12 10.05 11.95
CA ASP A 119 -7.25 9.70 12.80
C ASP A 119 -7.42 8.18 12.82
N THR A 120 -6.92 7.57 13.89
CA THR A 120 -7.01 6.13 14.15
C THR A 120 -8.05 5.80 15.20
N ARG A 121 -8.98 6.71 15.53
CA ARG A 121 -9.96 6.49 16.62
C ARG A 121 -10.79 5.22 16.43
N ASP A 122 -11.06 4.82 15.20
CA ASP A 122 -11.79 3.59 14.89
C ASP A 122 -11.00 2.32 15.26
N TYR A 123 -9.68 2.40 15.41
CA TYR A 123 -8.83 1.28 15.86
C TYR A 123 -9.13 0.87 17.31
N GLN A 124 -9.86 1.68 18.08
CA GLN A 124 -10.39 1.25 19.38
C GLN A 124 -11.19 -0.05 19.25
N ARG A 125 -11.83 -0.27 18.10
CA ARG A 125 -12.63 -1.44 17.81
C ARG A 125 -11.77 -2.69 17.62
N LEU A 126 -10.54 -2.52 17.12
CA LEU A 126 -9.53 -3.59 17.09
C LEU A 126 -9.11 -3.99 18.51
N LEU A 127 -8.84 -3.01 19.38
CA LEU A 127 -8.48 -3.25 20.78
C LEU A 127 -9.62 -3.90 21.58
N ASP A 128 -10.87 -3.50 21.32
CA ASP A 128 -12.05 -4.09 21.95
C ASP A 128 -12.22 -5.57 21.55
N ALA A 129 -11.92 -5.90 20.29
CA ALA A 129 -11.97 -7.27 19.78
C ALA A 129 -10.78 -8.13 20.22
N ALA A 130 -9.60 -7.52 20.41
CA ALA A 130 -8.37 -8.18 20.84
C ALA A 130 -7.69 -7.41 21.98
N PRO A 131 -8.18 -7.54 23.23
CA PRO A 131 -7.59 -6.83 24.36
C PRO A 131 -6.15 -7.29 24.60
N GLY A 132 -5.20 -6.36 24.54
CA GLY A 132 -3.77 -6.60 24.72
C GLY A 132 -2.93 -6.56 23.45
N THR A 133 -3.52 -6.25 22.29
CA THR A 133 -2.76 -5.83 21.11
C THR A 133 -2.10 -4.49 21.38
N GLU A 134 -0.80 -4.38 21.11
CA GLU A 134 -0.06 -3.11 21.12
C GLU A 134 -0.01 -2.60 19.67
N LEU A 135 -0.60 -1.42 19.43
CA LEU A 135 -0.64 -0.80 18.09
C LEU A 135 0.49 0.23 17.91
N GLY A 136 1.31 0.44 18.94
CA GLY A 136 2.44 1.37 18.90
C GLY A 136 1.99 2.80 18.59
N PRO A 137 2.60 3.50 17.61
CA PRO A 137 2.18 4.87 17.30
C PRO A 137 0.78 4.96 16.69
N LEU A 138 0.18 3.84 16.27
CA LEU A 138 -1.17 3.74 15.72
C LEU A 138 -2.27 3.54 16.79
N GLU A 139 -1.93 3.58 18.08
CA GLU A 139 -2.92 3.54 19.16
C GLU A 139 -4.06 4.55 18.93
N PRO A 140 -5.32 4.22 19.29
CA PRO A 140 -6.48 5.00 18.89
C PRO A 140 -6.37 6.48 19.29
N GLY A 141 -6.47 7.38 18.32
CA GLY A 141 -6.35 8.81 18.58
C GLY A 141 -6.41 9.67 17.33
N LEU A 142 -6.39 10.98 17.56
CA LEU A 142 -6.17 11.97 16.52
C LEU A 142 -4.85 12.67 16.82
N PHE A 143 -3.83 12.39 16.01
CA PHE A 143 -2.47 12.82 16.27
C PHE A 143 -1.80 13.39 15.03
N SER A 144 -0.73 14.15 15.26
CA SER A 144 0.11 14.75 14.24
C SER A 144 1.57 14.33 14.38
N VAL A 145 2.27 14.32 13.27
CA VAL A 145 3.71 14.10 13.18
C VAL A 145 4.34 15.26 12.41
N ASP A 146 5.37 15.88 12.99
CA ASP A 146 6.16 16.95 12.38
C ASP A 146 7.16 16.35 11.38
N LEU A 147 6.84 16.51 10.10
CA LEU A 147 7.66 16.02 8.99
C LEU A 147 8.94 16.84 8.85
N ALA A 148 8.92 18.13 9.17
CA ALA A 148 10.12 18.95 9.12
C ALA A 148 11.15 18.52 10.19
N ALA A 149 10.68 18.18 11.39
CA ALA A 149 11.53 17.68 12.47
C ALA A 149 12.14 16.30 12.15
N ILE A 150 11.34 15.40 11.56
CA ILE A 150 11.83 14.09 11.11
C ILE A 150 12.80 14.25 9.94
N GLY A 151 12.43 14.96 8.88
CA GLY A 151 13.25 15.14 7.69
C GLY A 151 14.57 15.86 7.93
N SER A 152 14.60 16.81 8.88
CA SER A 152 15.85 17.49 9.25
C SER A 152 16.83 16.61 10.03
N SER A 153 16.33 15.58 10.72
CA SER A 153 17.15 14.70 11.56
C SER A 153 17.48 13.38 10.87
N HIS A 154 16.51 12.82 10.15
CA HIS A 154 16.54 11.53 9.49
C HIS A 154 15.74 11.61 8.17
N PRO A 155 16.34 12.19 7.12
CA PRO A 155 15.67 12.41 5.84
C PRO A 155 15.10 11.12 5.21
N GLY A 156 15.76 9.96 5.42
CA GLY A 156 15.30 8.64 4.98
C GLY A 156 13.96 8.18 5.58
N LEU A 157 13.59 8.69 6.78
CA LEU A 157 12.37 8.28 7.48
C LEU A 157 11.08 8.86 6.87
N LEU A 158 11.19 9.91 6.05
CA LEU A 158 10.01 10.59 5.50
C LEU A 158 9.21 9.68 4.56
N GLY A 159 9.89 8.91 3.71
CA GLY A 159 9.23 7.98 2.78
C GLY A 159 8.53 6.82 3.48
N ALA A 160 9.02 6.40 4.64
CA ALA A 160 8.37 5.38 5.45
C ALA A 160 7.13 5.91 6.20
N LEU A 161 7.16 7.18 6.61
CA LEU A 161 6.14 7.79 7.45
C LEU A 161 4.93 8.31 6.68
N VAL A 162 5.17 9.08 5.62
CA VAL A 162 4.09 9.70 4.83
C VAL A 162 3.42 8.63 3.95
N GLY A 163 3.95 7.39 3.98
CA GLY A 163 3.85 6.50 2.84
C GLY A 163 4.40 7.29 1.68
N VAL A 164 3.68 7.30 0.56
CA VAL A 164 4.16 8.15 -0.50
C VAL A 164 3.13 8.88 -1.32
N SER A 165 3.60 9.93 -1.98
CA SER A 165 2.78 10.88 -2.72
C SER A 165 2.25 10.24 -3.99
N LEU A 166 0.95 10.42 -4.25
CA LEU A 166 0.36 10.03 -5.52
C LEU A 166 0.96 10.91 -6.64
N PRO A 167 1.60 10.32 -7.67
CA PRO A 167 2.11 11.07 -8.82
C PRO A 167 0.98 11.82 -9.54
N SER A 168 1.31 12.84 -10.33
CA SER A 168 0.28 13.50 -11.13
C SER A 168 -0.33 12.52 -12.14
N LEU A 169 -1.60 12.74 -12.52
CA LEU A 169 -2.26 11.90 -13.54
C LEU A 169 -1.54 11.93 -14.89
N ARG A 170 -0.81 13.01 -15.16
CA ARG A 170 0.04 13.14 -16.35
C ARG A 170 1.29 12.29 -16.24
N ASP A 171 2.00 12.35 -15.11
CA ASP A 171 3.20 11.53 -14.92
C ASP A 171 2.85 10.04 -14.98
N LEU A 172 1.69 9.65 -14.43
CA LEU A 172 1.18 8.30 -14.60
C LEU A 172 0.92 7.95 -16.07
N ALA A 173 0.29 8.84 -16.84
CA ALA A 173 0.02 8.61 -18.26
C ALA A 173 1.32 8.46 -19.08
N ASP A 174 2.38 9.19 -18.70
CA ASP A 174 3.67 9.15 -19.37
C ASP A 174 4.52 7.93 -18.96
N ASN A 175 4.52 7.58 -17.67
CA ASN A 175 5.37 6.52 -17.11
C ASN A 175 4.79 5.12 -17.27
N LEU A 176 3.47 4.94 -17.09
CA LEU A 176 2.85 3.61 -17.11
C LEU A 176 3.07 2.88 -18.44
N PRO A 177 2.87 3.48 -19.64
CA PRO A 177 3.11 2.79 -20.90
C PRO A 177 4.56 2.32 -21.08
N ALA A 178 5.54 3.10 -20.58
CA ALA A 178 6.95 2.76 -20.68
C ALA A 178 7.36 1.61 -19.74
N ALA A 179 6.62 1.41 -18.65
CA ALA A 179 6.87 0.32 -17.70
C ALA A 179 6.27 -1.02 -18.14
N LEU A 180 5.50 -1.06 -19.23
CA LEU A 180 4.88 -2.28 -19.74
C LEU A 180 5.83 -3.03 -20.69
N ASP A 181 6.03 -4.32 -20.44
CA ASP A 181 6.79 -5.21 -21.33
C ASP A 181 6.03 -5.46 -22.64
N THR A 182 4.70 -5.55 -22.53
CA THR A 182 3.80 -5.64 -23.67
C THR A 182 2.72 -4.59 -23.53
N ILE A 183 2.36 -3.94 -24.65
CA ILE A 183 1.29 -2.94 -24.67
C ILE A 183 0.54 -3.03 -26.00
N GLU A 184 -0.79 -3.05 -25.91
CA GLU A 184 -1.70 -2.98 -27.04
C GLU A 184 -2.76 -1.93 -26.76
N GLN A 185 -2.97 -1.02 -27.70
CA GLN A 185 -4.11 -0.13 -27.67
C GLN A 185 -5.33 -0.85 -28.27
N ILE A 186 -6.34 -1.11 -27.44
CA ILE A 186 -7.54 -1.86 -27.83
C ILE A 186 -8.74 -0.96 -28.16
N SER A 187 -8.66 0.32 -27.81
CA SER A 187 -9.67 1.34 -28.13
C SER A 187 -9.00 2.68 -28.44
N GLU A 188 -9.53 3.41 -29.42
CA GLU A 188 -9.08 4.76 -29.78
C GLU A 188 -9.92 5.87 -29.14
N ASP A 189 -11.17 5.59 -28.76
CA ASP A 189 -12.11 6.58 -28.22
C ASP A 189 -13.11 5.95 -27.22
N PRO A 190 -12.88 6.07 -25.89
CA PRO A 190 -11.68 6.62 -25.28
C PRO A 190 -10.45 5.73 -25.52
N PRO A 191 -9.22 6.28 -25.43
CA PRO A 191 -7.99 5.48 -25.49
C PRO A 191 -7.93 4.46 -24.34
N ILE A 192 -7.79 3.17 -24.69
CA ILE A 192 -7.60 2.09 -23.72
C ILE A 192 -6.38 1.27 -24.12
N PHE A 193 -5.46 1.09 -23.17
CA PHE A 193 -4.25 0.30 -23.31
C PHE A 193 -4.31 -0.91 -22.38
N VAL A 194 -3.96 -2.07 -22.91
CA VAL A 194 -3.81 -3.31 -22.14
C VAL A 194 -2.38 -3.79 -22.29
N GLY A 195 -1.79 -4.23 -21.19
CA GLY A 195 -0.42 -4.72 -21.20
C GLY A 195 -0.08 -5.61 -20.03
N SER A 196 1.18 -6.03 -20.01
CA SER A 196 1.75 -6.87 -18.95
C SER A 196 3.10 -6.33 -18.51
N THR A 197 3.42 -6.51 -17.23
CA THR A 197 4.72 -6.18 -16.63
C THR A 197 4.88 -6.97 -15.32
N THR A 198 5.76 -6.53 -14.43
CA THR A 198 5.86 -7.04 -13.04
C THR A 198 5.24 -6.07 -12.03
N ALA A 199 4.83 -6.58 -10.88
CA ALA A 199 4.32 -5.75 -9.78
C ALA A 199 5.35 -4.67 -9.35
N ALA A 200 6.64 -5.03 -9.32
CA ALA A 200 7.72 -4.08 -9.06
C ALA A 200 7.81 -2.95 -10.10
N SER A 201 7.67 -3.25 -11.39
CA SER A 201 7.67 -2.21 -12.43
C SER A 201 6.47 -1.29 -12.32
N LEU A 202 5.29 -1.81 -11.92
CA LEU A 202 4.12 -1.00 -11.64
C LEU A 202 4.32 -0.05 -10.45
N ILE A 203 4.88 -0.57 -9.36
CA ILE A 203 5.24 0.23 -8.18
C ILE A 203 6.16 1.38 -8.63
N ARG A 204 7.25 1.08 -9.33
CA ARG A 204 8.16 2.10 -9.87
C ARG A 204 7.50 3.07 -10.86
N ALA A 205 6.56 2.62 -11.69
CA ALA A 205 5.86 3.46 -12.65
C ALA A 205 4.89 4.45 -12.00
N ARG A 206 4.38 4.11 -10.81
CA ARG A 206 3.68 5.05 -9.92
C ARG A 206 4.66 5.94 -9.15
N GLY A 207 5.92 5.91 -9.58
CA GLY A 207 7.05 6.58 -9.00
C GLY A 207 7.21 6.14 -7.58
N ALA A 208 7.33 4.82 -7.28
CA ALA A 208 7.53 4.21 -5.96
C ALA A 208 8.86 3.40 -5.86
N ASP A 209 9.64 3.54 -4.79
CA ASP A 209 10.78 2.68 -4.48
C ASP A 209 10.26 1.36 -3.90
N LEU A 210 10.66 0.26 -4.53
CA LEU A 210 10.16 -1.06 -4.17
C LEU A 210 10.59 -1.49 -2.76
N GLU A 211 11.83 -1.23 -2.37
CA GLU A 211 12.37 -1.68 -1.10
C GLU A 211 11.72 -0.92 0.05
N VAL A 212 11.59 0.41 -0.08
CA VAL A 212 10.88 1.26 0.88
C VAL A 212 9.40 0.84 0.99
N ALA A 213 8.75 0.57 -0.15
CA ALA A 213 7.38 0.08 -0.22
C ALA A 213 7.20 -1.26 0.53
N MET A 214 8.07 -2.23 0.28
CA MET A 214 8.02 -3.54 0.92
C MET A 214 8.35 -3.45 2.41
N ARG A 215 9.36 -2.66 2.78
CA ARG A 215 9.75 -2.49 4.18
C ARG A 215 8.65 -1.86 5.01
N SER A 216 7.96 -0.86 4.45
CA SER A 216 6.82 -0.22 5.11
C SER A 216 5.67 -1.20 5.33
N THR A 217 5.43 -2.08 4.34
CA THR A 217 4.46 -3.17 4.43
C THR A 217 4.82 -4.17 5.53
N VAL A 218 6.09 -4.58 5.56
CA VAL A 218 6.61 -5.58 6.49
C VAL A 218 6.71 -5.06 7.92
N ALA A 219 7.04 -3.78 8.13
CA ALA A 219 7.10 -3.17 9.46
C ALA A 219 5.76 -3.32 10.21
N GLY A 220 4.63 -3.19 9.50
CA GLY A 220 3.30 -3.45 10.05
C GLY A 220 3.06 -4.92 10.40
N MET A 221 3.63 -5.86 9.64
CA MET A 221 3.54 -7.30 9.93
C MET A 221 4.40 -7.69 11.15
N ALA A 222 5.60 -7.11 11.25
CA ALA A 222 6.58 -7.37 12.32
C ALA A 222 6.08 -6.95 13.70
N LEU A 223 5.19 -5.94 13.80
CA LEU A 223 4.51 -5.57 15.06
C LEU A 223 3.84 -6.75 15.78
N THR A 224 3.50 -7.82 15.05
CA THR A 224 2.76 -8.97 15.60
C THR A 224 3.38 -10.32 15.28
N SER A 225 4.58 -10.33 14.68
CA SER A 225 5.28 -11.51 14.21
C SER A 225 6.70 -11.55 14.77
N PRO A 226 7.24 -12.72 15.14
CA PRO A 226 8.65 -12.85 15.54
C PRO A 226 9.62 -12.81 14.35
N ALA A 227 9.12 -12.59 13.13
CA ALA A 227 9.91 -12.56 11.92
C ALA A 227 10.75 -11.28 11.83
N ASP A 228 11.95 -11.42 11.28
CA ASP A 228 12.87 -10.31 11.06
C ASP A 228 12.38 -9.39 9.93
N VAL A 229 12.47 -8.07 10.14
CA VAL A 229 11.97 -7.08 9.16
C VAL A 229 12.81 -7.09 7.89
N ASP A 230 14.12 -7.26 7.99
CA ASP A 230 15.00 -7.23 6.81
C ASP A 230 14.80 -8.47 5.96
N GLU A 231 14.72 -9.66 6.60
CA GLU A 231 14.43 -10.91 5.89
C GLU A 231 13.06 -10.91 5.20
N LEU A 232 12.03 -10.41 5.87
CA LEU A 232 10.71 -10.25 5.26
C LEU A 232 10.72 -9.22 4.13
N THR A 233 11.46 -8.12 4.27
CA THR A 233 11.59 -7.10 3.21
C THR A 233 12.25 -7.68 1.97
N GLU A 234 13.33 -8.45 2.13
CA GLU A 234 14.02 -9.14 1.02
C GLU A 234 13.08 -10.12 0.31
N LEU A 235 12.37 -10.95 1.08
CA LEU A 235 11.41 -11.93 0.54
C LEU A 235 10.31 -11.24 -0.28
N PHE A 236 9.67 -10.21 0.27
CA PHE A 236 8.61 -9.49 -0.42
C PHE A 236 9.15 -8.77 -1.66
N THR A 237 10.35 -8.18 -1.59
CA THR A 237 11.00 -7.53 -2.73
C THR A 237 11.27 -8.51 -3.87
N GLU A 238 11.76 -9.72 -3.56
CA GLU A 238 12.01 -10.77 -4.56
C GLU A 238 10.71 -11.22 -5.23
N VAL A 239 9.66 -11.47 -4.44
CA VAL A 239 8.37 -11.91 -4.98
C VAL A 239 7.75 -10.83 -5.85
N PHE A 240 7.72 -9.57 -5.41
CA PHE A 240 7.17 -8.46 -6.21
C PHE A 240 7.98 -8.17 -7.47
N SER A 241 9.29 -8.43 -7.44
CA SER A 241 10.17 -8.27 -8.61
C SER A 241 9.84 -9.24 -9.73
N THR A 242 9.20 -10.37 -9.42
CA THR A 242 8.92 -11.44 -10.38
C THR A 242 7.42 -11.70 -10.58
N ALA A 243 6.56 -11.22 -9.68
CA ALA A 243 5.11 -11.32 -9.77
C ALA A 243 4.60 -10.67 -11.06
N ALA A 244 3.95 -11.46 -11.91
CA ALA A 244 3.39 -10.97 -13.15
C ALA A 244 2.17 -10.08 -12.87
N ALA A 245 2.06 -8.98 -13.61
CA ALA A 245 0.98 -8.03 -13.51
C ALA A 245 0.35 -7.75 -14.88
N GLU A 246 -0.96 -7.94 -14.98
CA GLU A 246 -1.76 -7.46 -16.11
C GLU A 246 -2.30 -6.08 -15.78
N VAL A 247 -2.29 -5.18 -16.77
CA VAL A 247 -2.57 -3.75 -16.58
C VAL A 247 -3.54 -3.27 -17.63
N VAL A 248 -4.57 -2.55 -17.21
CA VAL A 248 -5.50 -1.82 -18.07
C VAL A 248 -5.47 -0.35 -17.70
N ILE A 249 -5.16 0.49 -18.68
CA ILE A 249 -5.07 1.95 -18.55
C ILE A 249 -6.14 2.56 -19.46
N GLU A 250 -7.06 3.32 -18.89
CA GLU A 250 -8.00 4.15 -19.65
C GLU A 250 -7.61 5.62 -19.47
N LEU A 251 -7.59 6.36 -20.59
CA LEU A 251 -7.34 7.80 -20.58
C LEU A 251 -8.64 8.57 -20.81
N ASP A 252 -8.77 9.74 -20.22
CA ASP A 252 -9.86 10.68 -20.50
C ASP A 252 -9.65 11.46 -21.82
N ASP A 253 -10.56 12.38 -22.13
CA ASP A 253 -10.51 13.23 -23.32
C ASP A 253 -9.37 14.26 -23.30
N GLN A 254 -8.74 14.47 -22.14
CA GLN A 254 -7.58 15.32 -21.93
C GLN A 254 -6.26 14.54 -21.99
N GLY A 255 -6.33 13.21 -22.13
CA GLY A 255 -5.17 12.33 -22.13
C GLY A 255 -4.60 12.03 -20.73
N LEU A 256 -5.35 12.30 -19.67
CA LEU A 256 -4.99 11.96 -18.30
C LEU A 256 -5.47 10.54 -17.97
N VAL A 257 -4.80 9.86 -17.04
CA VAL A 257 -5.29 8.56 -16.55
C VAL A 257 -6.63 8.77 -15.84
N SER A 258 -7.70 8.17 -16.37
CA SER A 258 -9.03 8.15 -15.76
C SER A 258 -9.26 6.86 -14.96
N VAL A 259 -8.65 5.76 -15.40
CA VAL A 259 -8.80 4.45 -14.78
C VAL A 259 -7.48 3.69 -14.90
N LEU A 260 -7.08 3.07 -13.80
CA LEU A 260 -6.00 2.08 -13.77
C LEU A 260 -6.51 0.82 -13.08
N SER A 261 -6.52 -0.31 -13.80
CA SER A 261 -6.81 -1.63 -13.22
C SER A 261 -5.61 -2.54 -13.31
N THR A 262 -5.31 -3.26 -12.22
CA THR A 262 -4.22 -4.24 -12.18
C THR A 262 -4.73 -5.59 -11.71
N ARG A 263 -4.12 -6.65 -12.24
CA ARG A 263 -4.27 -8.02 -11.76
C ARG A 263 -2.89 -8.62 -11.60
N GLU A 264 -2.48 -8.85 -10.37
CA GLU A 264 -1.13 -9.28 -10.00
C GLU A 264 -1.18 -10.70 -9.43
N ASP A 265 -0.32 -11.58 -9.96
CA ASP A 265 -0.17 -12.95 -9.48
C ASP A 265 0.89 -13.04 -8.39
N MET A 266 0.43 -13.11 -7.14
CA MET A 266 1.25 -13.19 -5.93
C MET A 266 1.41 -14.63 -5.42
N SER A 267 1.04 -15.64 -6.21
CA SER A 267 1.08 -17.04 -5.80
C SER A 267 2.49 -17.50 -5.41
N GLY A 268 3.52 -16.84 -5.94
CA GLY A 268 4.92 -17.04 -5.55
C GLY A 268 5.19 -16.83 -4.05
N LEU A 269 4.39 -16.02 -3.35
CA LEU A 269 4.49 -15.83 -1.89
C LEU A 269 4.36 -17.16 -1.13
N PHE A 270 3.52 -18.08 -1.59
CA PHE A 270 3.32 -19.38 -0.92
C PHE A 270 4.61 -20.20 -0.91
N THR A 271 5.32 -20.23 -2.03
CA THR A 271 6.60 -20.92 -2.14
C THR A 271 7.68 -20.19 -1.35
N ALA A 272 7.79 -18.88 -1.53
CA ALA A 272 8.81 -18.06 -0.87
C ALA A 272 8.73 -18.16 0.66
N VAL A 273 7.52 -18.12 1.24
CA VAL A 273 7.33 -18.26 2.70
C VAL A 273 7.73 -19.65 3.21
N LEU A 274 7.53 -20.71 2.43
CA LEU A 274 7.96 -22.06 2.81
C LEU A 274 9.47 -22.27 2.68
N GLU A 275 10.12 -21.53 1.80
CA GLU A 275 11.58 -21.62 1.58
C GLU A 275 12.36 -20.72 2.54
N ALA A 276 11.71 -19.72 3.14
CA ALA A 276 12.30 -18.84 4.15
C ALA A 276 12.62 -19.60 5.44
N GLU A 277 13.91 -19.71 5.77
CA GLU A 277 14.40 -20.49 6.91
C GLU A 277 13.85 -19.98 8.25
N SER A 278 13.67 -18.68 8.44
CA SER A 278 13.12 -18.12 9.68
C SER A 278 11.63 -18.41 9.87
N LEU A 279 10.87 -18.43 8.78
CA LEU A 279 9.42 -18.63 8.81
C LEU A 279 9.07 -20.12 8.90
N ALA A 280 9.92 -20.98 8.33
CA ALA A 280 9.85 -22.43 8.46
C ALA A 280 10.59 -22.97 9.72
N ALA A 281 11.16 -22.08 10.54
CA ALA A 281 11.99 -22.47 11.69
C ALA A 281 11.21 -23.38 12.67
N GLY A 282 11.70 -24.60 12.85
CA GLY A 282 11.10 -25.58 13.76
C GLY A 282 10.00 -26.45 13.15
N ALA A 283 9.66 -26.26 11.87
CA ALA A 283 8.83 -27.19 11.12
C ALA A 283 9.61 -28.47 10.79
N THR A 284 8.96 -29.61 10.89
CA THR A 284 9.52 -30.91 10.50
C THR A 284 9.44 -31.11 8.98
N ASP A 285 10.31 -31.97 8.42
CA ASP A 285 10.23 -32.37 7.00
C ASP A 285 8.85 -32.94 6.61
N GLN A 286 8.10 -33.46 7.58
CA GLN A 286 6.73 -33.92 7.34
C GLN A 286 5.76 -32.73 7.24
N GLU A 287 5.81 -31.79 8.18
CA GLU A 287 4.99 -30.57 8.16
C GLU A 287 5.27 -29.72 6.91
N MET A 288 6.54 -29.61 6.49
CA MET A 288 6.90 -28.91 5.25
C MET A 288 6.33 -29.58 4.01
N ARG A 289 6.36 -30.92 3.93
CA ARG A 289 5.75 -31.66 2.81
C ARG A 289 4.22 -31.55 2.81
N GLU A 290 3.60 -31.60 3.98
CA GLU A 290 2.15 -31.41 4.12
C GLU A 290 1.73 -29.99 3.71
N ALA A 291 2.52 -28.97 4.08
CA ALA A 291 2.29 -27.58 3.67
C ALA A 291 2.46 -27.39 2.16
N GLN A 292 3.54 -27.92 1.57
CA GLN A 292 3.76 -27.89 0.12
C GLN A 292 2.61 -28.56 -0.63
N GLN A 293 2.14 -29.71 -0.14
CA GLN A 293 1.02 -30.43 -0.75
C GLN A 293 -0.30 -29.67 -0.60
N ALA A 294 -0.50 -28.95 0.51
CA ALA A 294 -1.69 -28.13 0.73
C ALA A 294 -1.70 -26.85 -0.14
N LEU A 295 -0.53 -26.34 -0.52
CA LEU A 295 -0.35 -25.18 -1.39
C LEU A 295 -0.20 -25.55 -2.87
N GLU A 296 -0.22 -26.85 -3.21
CA GLU A 296 -0.11 -27.31 -4.59
C GLU A 296 -1.30 -26.78 -5.42
N GLY A 297 -1.01 -25.93 -6.40
CA GLY A 297 -2.02 -25.25 -7.22
C GLY A 297 -2.81 -24.18 -6.47
N ALA A 298 -2.31 -23.70 -5.32
CA ALA A 298 -2.87 -22.52 -4.67
C ALA A 298 -2.52 -21.27 -5.47
N GLU A 299 -3.51 -20.39 -5.64
CA GLU A 299 -3.33 -19.11 -6.32
C GLU A 299 -3.70 -17.97 -5.37
N LEU A 300 -2.87 -16.93 -5.38
CA LEU A 300 -3.13 -15.67 -4.69
C LEU A 300 -3.07 -14.54 -5.71
N ILE A 301 -4.23 -14.00 -6.06
CA ILE A 301 -4.34 -12.91 -7.02
C ILE A 301 -4.76 -11.64 -6.31
N LEU A 302 -4.06 -10.55 -6.59
CA LEU A 302 -4.44 -9.21 -6.17
C LEU A 302 -5.01 -8.45 -7.36
N GLU A 303 -6.27 -8.05 -7.25
CA GLU A 303 -6.91 -7.17 -8.23
C GLU A 303 -7.09 -5.77 -7.64
N THR A 304 -6.67 -4.75 -8.36
CA THR A 304 -6.90 -3.35 -7.99
C THR A 304 -7.60 -2.61 -9.10
N ARG A 305 -8.46 -1.67 -8.71
CA ARG A 305 -9.08 -0.71 -9.63
C ARG A 305 -9.04 0.66 -8.99
N SER A 306 -8.36 1.58 -9.66
CA SER A 306 -8.29 3.00 -9.32
C SER A 306 -9.07 3.81 -10.34
N VAL A 307 -10.00 4.64 -9.88
CA VAL A 307 -10.77 5.58 -10.70
C VAL A 307 -10.38 6.99 -10.30
N TYR A 308 -9.97 7.80 -11.27
CA TYR A 308 -9.50 9.16 -11.08
C TYR A 308 -10.53 10.16 -11.59
N GLU A 309 -10.86 11.14 -10.76
CA GLU A 309 -11.86 12.17 -11.02
C GLU A 309 -11.21 13.55 -10.89
N THR A 310 -11.37 14.39 -11.92
CA THR A 310 -10.86 15.75 -11.98
C THR A 310 -12.04 16.72 -11.99
N ASP A 311 -12.33 17.37 -10.86
CA ASP A 311 -13.44 18.34 -10.74
C ASP A 311 -12.97 19.61 -10.01
N VAL A 312 -13.36 20.78 -10.53
CA VAL A 312 -13.05 22.11 -10.01
C VAL A 312 -13.75 22.43 -8.69
N GLU A 313 -14.78 21.66 -8.31
CA GLU A 313 -15.44 21.76 -7.01
C GLU A 313 -14.82 20.84 -5.94
N LEU A 314 -13.84 19.99 -6.29
CA LEU A 314 -13.13 19.18 -5.30
C LEU A 314 -12.33 20.08 -4.34
N GLU A 315 -12.61 19.93 -3.06
CA GLU A 315 -11.85 20.57 -2.00
C GLU A 315 -11.14 19.50 -1.17
N VAL A 316 -9.83 19.64 -0.99
CA VAL A 316 -9.10 18.79 -0.02
C VAL A 316 -9.54 19.17 1.39
N PRO A 317 -10.01 18.21 2.21
CA PRO A 317 -10.38 18.47 3.59
C PRO A 317 -9.24 19.13 4.38
N LEU A 318 -9.61 20.11 5.23
CA LEU A 318 -8.64 20.83 6.05
C LEU A 318 -8.07 19.93 7.15
N LEU A 319 -6.78 20.10 7.41
CA LEU A 319 -6.11 19.40 8.51
C LEU A 319 -6.80 19.73 9.85
N PRO A 320 -7.08 18.71 10.68
CA PRO A 320 -7.56 18.91 12.04
C PRO A 320 -6.66 19.85 12.86
N ALA A 321 -7.27 20.78 13.60
CA ALA A 321 -6.54 21.83 14.31
C ALA A 321 -6.04 21.41 15.71
N ALA A 322 -6.66 20.40 16.32
CA ALA A 322 -6.33 19.92 17.66
C ALA A 322 -5.92 18.44 17.57
N THR A 323 -4.62 18.20 17.68
CA THR A 323 -3.98 16.90 17.55
C THR A 323 -3.03 16.68 18.73
N GLU A 324 -2.83 15.42 19.11
CA GLU A 324 -1.68 15.01 19.94
C GLU A 324 -0.42 15.00 19.08
N ASP A 325 0.73 15.45 19.60
CA ASP A 325 2.01 15.31 18.90
C ASP A 325 2.62 13.95 19.22
N ARG A 326 2.78 13.10 18.19
CA ARG A 326 3.41 11.77 18.29
C ARG A 326 4.71 11.67 17.47
N THR A 327 5.35 12.80 17.19
CA THR A 327 6.54 12.84 16.34
C THR A 327 7.67 11.95 16.84
N ASP A 328 7.94 11.97 18.15
CA ASP A 328 9.02 11.17 18.73
C ASP A 328 8.67 9.67 18.75
N GLU A 329 7.42 9.31 19.03
CA GLU A 329 6.93 7.91 19.00
C GLU A 329 7.06 7.30 17.60
N TRP A 330 6.65 8.04 16.57
CA TRP A 330 6.81 7.61 15.18
C TRP A 330 8.27 7.50 14.76
N ARG A 331 9.12 8.42 15.22
CA ARG A 331 10.56 8.35 14.94
C ARG A 331 11.18 7.10 15.56
N GLU A 332 10.90 6.84 16.83
CA GLU A 332 11.39 5.64 17.53
C GLU A 332 10.90 4.37 16.83
N PHE A 333 9.60 4.30 16.49
CA PHE A 333 9.03 3.17 15.77
C PHE A 333 9.73 2.90 14.43
N LEU A 334 9.99 3.92 13.62
CA LEU A 334 10.64 3.73 12.32
C LEU A 334 12.12 3.37 12.44
N ILE A 335 12.82 3.89 13.45
CA ILE A 335 14.20 3.48 13.75
C ILE A 335 14.25 2.02 14.18
N ASP A 336 13.32 1.59 15.05
CA ASP A 336 13.21 0.20 15.49
C ASP A 336 12.82 -0.75 14.34
N ALA A 337 12.07 -0.24 13.35
CA ALA A 337 11.78 -0.93 12.10
C ALA A 337 12.94 -0.91 11.08
N GLY A 338 14.08 -0.31 11.42
CA GLY A 338 15.31 -0.34 10.63
C GLY A 338 15.44 0.76 9.56
N PHE A 339 14.59 1.79 9.57
CA PHE A 339 14.69 2.90 8.61
C PHE A 339 15.76 3.95 9.00
N ASP A 340 16.73 3.59 9.84
CA ASP A 340 17.69 4.46 10.54
C ASP A 340 18.73 5.21 9.67
N SER A 341 18.62 5.16 8.34
CA SER A 341 19.50 5.84 7.38
C SER A 341 18.78 6.85 6.49
#